data_AF-A0A7G9P3D0-F1
#
_entry.id   AF-A0A7G9P3D0-F1
#
_cell.length_a   1.000
_cell.length_b   1.000
_cell.length_c   1.000
_cell.angle_alpha   90.00
_cell.angle_beta   90.00
_cell.angle_gamma   90.00
#
_symmetry.space_group_name_H-M   'P 1'
#
loop_
_entity.id
_entity.type
_entity.pdbx_description
1 polymer ?
#
loop_
_entity_poly.entity_id
_entity_poly.type
_entity_poly.pdbx_seq_one_letter_code
_entity_poly.pdbx_strand_id
1 'polypeptide(L)'
;MLRAATAFCVVLLLSLSTQAAEGPTLPDGAKGFAGQLRGTVVEKVAKGKGFRLKVAAIGKTFPKNNATNPQVLVGESVLINAQWRKGENGKWHPVENHIRFIRSLKPGQEITIEVINDEGGRLHILELTHEQRNAGEGERR
;
A
#
# COMPACT_ATOMS: atom_id res chain seq x y z
N MET A 1 -14.11 29.33 -57.60
CA MET A 1 -13.76 29.87 -56.26
C MET A 1 -14.93 29.63 -55.33
N LEU A 2 -14.85 28.69 -54.40
CA LEU A 2 -15.79 28.58 -53.27
C LEU A 2 -15.07 27.86 -52.11
N ARG A 3 -14.90 28.56 -51.00
CA ARG A 3 -14.31 28.08 -49.74
C ARG A 3 -15.43 27.55 -48.84
N ALA A 4 -15.22 26.43 -48.16
CA ALA A 4 -15.91 26.06 -46.92
C ALA A 4 -15.05 25.01 -46.21
N ALA A 5 -14.28 25.39 -45.20
CA ALA A 5 -14.66 25.50 -43.79
C ALA A 5 -14.23 24.24 -43.03
N THR A 6 -12.98 24.32 -42.56
CA THR A 6 -12.27 23.36 -41.72
C THR A 6 -13.02 23.15 -40.41
N ALA A 7 -13.54 21.96 -40.16
CA ALA A 7 -14.11 21.58 -38.87
C ALA A 7 -12.96 21.28 -37.89
N PHE A 8 -12.64 22.25 -37.05
CA PHE A 8 -11.73 22.09 -35.92
C PHE A 8 -12.48 21.35 -34.81
N CYS A 9 -12.33 20.03 -34.75
CA CYS A 9 -12.85 19.22 -33.66
C CYS A 9 -11.93 19.43 -32.44
N VAL A 10 -12.35 20.29 -31.53
CA VAL A 10 -11.70 20.52 -30.24
C VAL A 10 -11.83 19.24 -29.42
N VAL A 11 -10.79 18.40 -29.45
CA VAL A 11 -10.65 17.28 -28.51
C VAL A 11 -10.36 17.88 -27.15
N LEU A 12 -11.43 18.10 -26.38
CA LEU A 12 -11.39 18.45 -24.98
C LEU A 12 -10.79 17.25 -24.21
N LEU A 13 -9.47 17.22 -24.10
CA LEU A 13 -8.75 16.33 -23.19
C LEU A 13 -9.12 16.75 -21.75
N LEU A 14 -10.19 16.14 -21.25
CA LEU A 14 -10.53 16.09 -19.84
C LEU A 14 -9.33 15.53 -19.10
N SER A 15 -8.52 16.43 -18.54
CA SER A 15 -7.51 16.11 -17.54
C SER A 15 -8.26 15.59 -16.32
N LEU A 16 -8.43 14.26 -16.24
CA LEU A 16 -8.76 13.59 -14.99
C LEU A 16 -7.59 13.85 -14.06
N SER A 17 -7.74 14.92 -13.27
CA SER A 17 -6.93 15.14 -12.08
C SER A 17 -7.25 13.97 -11.14
N THR A 18 -6.44 12.91 -11.20
CA THR A 18 -6.49 11.82 -10.24
C THR A 18 -6.14 12.39 -8.88
N GLN A 19 -7.16 12.86 -8.17
CA GLN A 19 -7.08 13.22 -6.77
C GLN A 19 -6.62 11.95 -6.05
N ALA A 20 -5.38 11.94 -5.59
CA ALA A 20 -4.82 10.86 -4.81
C ALA A 20 -5.58 10.80 -3.49
N ALA A 21 -6.70 10.08 -3.49
CA ALA A 21 -7.54 9.89 -2.33
C ALA A 21 -6.68 9.23 -1.25
N GLU A 22 -6.44 9.98 -0.16
CA GLU A 22 -6.08 9.41 1.12
C GLU A 22 -7.04 8.24 1.35
N GLY A 23 -6.49 7.04 1.42
CA GLY A 23 -7.30 5.83 1.49
C GLY A 23 -8.27 5.86 2.67
N PRO A 24 -9.35 5.07 2.63
CA PRO A 24 -10.24 4.93 3.76
C PRO A 24 -9.41 4.61 5.01
N THR A 25 -9.63 5.39 6.05
CA THR A 25 -9.03 5.22 7.38
C THR A 25 -9.31 3.81 7.87
N LEU A 26 -8.33 3.18 8.52
CA LEU A 26 -8.48 1.88 9.16
C LEU A 26 -9.77 1.85 10.03
N PRO A 27 -10.66 0.85 9.88
CA PRO A 27 -11.89 0.77 10.67
C PRO A 27 -11.61 0.79 12.17
N ASP A 28 -12.50 1.38 12.97
CA ASP A 28 -12.29 1.60 14.41
C ASP A 28 -11.95 0.30 15.16
N GLY A 29 -12.62 -0.81 14.84
CA GLY A 29 -12.34 -2.11 15.46
C GLY A 29 -10.94 -2.68 15.17
N ALA A 30 -10.29 -2.20 14.12
CA ALA A 30 -8.96 -2.63 13.71
C ALA A 30 -7.83 -1.68 14.16
N LYS A 31 -8.15 -0.57 14.83
CA LYS A 31 -7.13 0.32 15.42
C LYS A 31 -6.30 -0.44 16.46
N GLY A 32 -4.99 -0.31 16.39
CA GLY A 32 -4.04 -1.08 17.20
C GLY A 32 -3.79 -2.50 16.69
N PHE A 33 -4.20 -2.83 15.45
CA PHE A 33 -3.95 -4.16 14.88
C PHE A 33 -2.45 -4.43 14.76
N ALA A 34 -2.01 -5.62 15.19
CA ALA A 34 -0.67 -6.12 14.95
C ALA A 34 -0.75 -7.60 14.60
N GLY A 35 -0.30 -7.97 13.41
CA GLY A 35 -0.46 -9.34 12.96
C GLY A 35 -0.12 -9.55 11.50
N GLN A 36 -0.48 -10.73 11.02
CA GLN A 36 -0.26 -11.16 9.66
C GLN A 36 -1.57 -11.07 8.87
N LEU A 37 -1.52 -10.43 7.71
CA LEU A 37 -2.63 -10.38 6.74
C LEU A 37 -2.28 -11.19 5.51
N ARG A 38 -3.27 -11.90 4.96
CA ARG A 38 -3.21 -12.49 3.62
C ARG A 38 -4.20 -11.78 2.72
N GLY A 39 -3.80 -11.47 1.50
CA GLY A 39 -4.68 -10.78 0.55
C GLY A 39 -4.07 -10.59 -0.83
N THR A 40 -4.77 -9.84 -1.66
CA THR A 40 -4.38 -9.54 -3.03
C THR A 40 -3.98 -8.07 -3.16
N VAL A 41 -2.81 -7.81 -3.75
CA VAL A 41 -2.34 -6.45 -4.03
C VAL A 41 -3.25 -5.82 -5.09
N VAL A 42 -3.91 -4.72 -4.74
CA VAL A 42 -4.79 -3.99 -5.67
C VAL A 42 -3.97 -3.03 -6.52
N GLU A 43 -3.18 -2.19 -5.86
CA GLU A 43 -2.37 -1.17 -6.54
C GLU A 43 -1.19 -0.73 -5.66
N LYS A 44 -0.17 -0.15 -6.29
CA LYS A 44 0.91 0.58 -5.61
C LYS A 44 0.53 2.06 -5.51
N VAL A 45 0.77 2.68 -4.36
CA VAL A 45 0.41 4.08 -4.10
C VAL A 45 1.62 4.88 -3.61
N ALA A 46 1.44 6.19 -3.44
CA ALA A 46 2.44 7.10 -2.86
C ALA A 46 3.84 6.99 -3.52
N LYS A 47 3.87 6.85 -4.86
CA LYS A 47 5.10 6.66 -5.65
C LYS A 47 5.93 5.43 -5.21
N GLY A 48 5.24 4.33 -4.88
CA GLY A 48 5.86 3.05 -4.47
C GLY A 48 6.33 3.02 -3.02
N LYS A 49 5.75 3.87 -2.16
CA LYS A 49 6.00 3.88 -0.70
C LYS A 49 4.91 3.18 0.11
N GLY A 50 3.84 2.77 -0.56
CA GLY A 50 2.75 1.98 0.01
C GLY A 50 1.99 1.23 -1.08
N PHE A 51 1.05 0.40 -0.68
CA PHE A 51 0.18 -0.35 -1.56
C PHE A 51 -1.17 -0.60 -0.89
N ARG A 52 -2.21 -0.85 -1.69
CA ARG A 52 -3.51 -1.29 -1.20
C ARG A 52 -3.59 -2.82 -1.26
N LEU A 53 -4.01 -3.43 -0.16
CA LEU A 53 -4.25 -4.87 -0.05
C LEU A 53 -5.74 -5.12 0.15
N LYS A 54 -6.35 -5.90 -0.72
CA LYS A 54 -7.66 -6.49 -0.46
C LYS A 54 -7.45 -7.67 0.47
N VAL A 55 -7.87 -7.52 1.73
CA VAL A 55 -7.63 -8.54 2.76
C VAL A 55 -8.58 -9.71 2.55
N ALA A 56 -8.02 -10.90 2.39
CA ALA A 56 -8.76 -12.15 2.27
C ALA A 56 -8.88 -12.85 3.63
N ALA A 57 -7.84 -12.79 4.45
CA ALA A 57 -7.82 -13.43 5.76
C ALA A 57 -6.82 -12.77 6.72
N ILE A 58 -7.04 -12.97 8.01
CA ILE A 58 -6.07 -12.70 9.06
C ILE A 58 -5.36 -14.02 9.37
N GLY A 59 -4.04 -14.06 9.26
CA GLY A 59 -3.25 -15.27 9.51
C GLY A 59 -3.08 -15.53 11.01
N LYS A 60 -2.38 -14.62 11.69
CA LYS A 60 -2.19 -14.64 13.15
C LYS A 60 -2.13 -13.22 13.69
N THR A 61 -2.59 -13.01 14.92
CA THR A 61 -2.34 -11.78 15.67
C THR A 61 -1.08 -11.92 16.52
N PHE A 62 -0.40 -10.80 16.76
CA PHE A 62 0.79 -10.76 17.63
C PHE A 62 0.44 -10.35 19.06
N PRO A 63 1.30 -10.65 20.05
CA PRO A 63 1.03 -10.30 21.45
C PRO A 63 0.76 -8.82 21.72
N LYS A 64 1.23 -7.91 20.85
CA LYS A 64 1.00 -6.46 20.95
C LYS A 64 -0.27 -5.97 20.22
N ASN A 65 -1.11 -6.88 19.73
CA ASN A 65 -2.37 -6.51 19.06
C ASN A 65 -3.38 -5.96 20.07
N ASN A 66 -3.75 -4.70 19.92
CA ASN A 66 -4.74 -4.01 20.76
C ASN A 66 -6.08 -3.75 20.05
N ALA A 67 -6.24 -4.25 18.81
CA ALA A 67 -7.49 -4.15 18.07
C ALA A 67 -8.62 -4.90 18.79
N THR A 68 -9.75 -4.21 18.98
CA THR A 68 -10.94 -4.74 19.66
C THR A 68 -11.72 -5.73 18.80
N ASN A 69 -11.65 -5.57 17.48
CA ASN A 69 -12.26 -6.46 16.51
C ASN A 69 -11.43 -6.48 15.20
N PRO A 70 -10.31 -7.23 15.14
CA PRO A 70 -9.48 -7.36 13.96
C PRO A 70 -10.24 -7.82 12.69
N GLN A 71 -11.25 -8.66 12.86
CA GLN A 71 -11.96 -9.36 11.79
C GLN A 71 -12.68 -8.42 10.83
N VAL A 72 -12.96 -7.17 11.24
CA VAL A 72 -13.48 -6.12 10.35
C VAL A 72 -12.55 -5.79 9.18
N LEU A 73 -11.29 -6.23 9.22
CA LEU A 73 -10.37 -6.09 8.10
C LEU A 73 -10.67 -7.06 6.96
N VAL A 74 -11.31 -8.20 7.22
CA VAL A 74 -11.56 -9.22 6.19
C VAL A 74 -12.58 -8.68 5.18
N GLY A 75 -12.21 -8.73 3.90
CA GLY A 75 -13.01 -8.16 2.83
C GLY A 75 -12.77 -6.66 2.62
N GLU A 76 -11.95 -5.99 3.42
CA GLU A 76 -11.63 -4.58 3.23
C GLU A 76 -10.39 -4.35 2.36
N SER A 77 -10.32 -3.17 1.74
CA SER A 77 -9.14 -2.70 1.01
C SER A 77 -8.36 -1.72 1.87
N VAL A 78 -7.26 -2.18 2.45
CA VAL A 78 -6.48 -1.38 3.42
C VAL A 78 -5.19 -0.84 2.82
N LEU A 79 -4.80 0.36 3.25
CA LEU A 79 -3.53 0.97 2.88
C LEU A 79 -2.40 0.48 3.81
N ILE A 80 -1.37 -0.12 3.21
CA ILE A 80 -0.15 -0.56 3.91
C ILE A 80 1.03 0.28 3.41
N ASN A 81 1.76 0.89 4.34
CA ASN A 81 2.91 1.74 4.04
C ASN A 81 4.23 1.11 4.47
N ALA A 82 5.33 1.58 3.88
CA ALA A 82 6.64 1.35 4.46
C ALA A 82 6.72 1.98 5.86
N GLN A 83 7.39 1.28 6.78
CA GLN A 83 7.84 1.86 8.03
C GLN A 83 8.87 2.97 7.79
N TRP A 84 8.87 3.96 8.67
CA TRP A 84 9.87 5.03 8.72
C TRP A 84 10.73 4.86 9.95
N ARG A 85 12.01 5.20 9.85
CA ARG A 85 12.94 5.21 10.97
C ARG A 85 13.74 6.49 10.97
N LYS A 86 14.20 6.88 12.15
CA LYS A 86 15.12 7.99 12.32
C LYS A 86 16.54 7.51 12.07
N GLY A 87 17.23 8.11 11.11
CA GLY A 87 18.64 7.82 10.83
C GLY A 87 19.56 8.42 11.89
N GLU A 88 20.84 8.07 11.82
CA GLU A 88 21.90 8.59 12.74
C GLU A 88 22.00 10.12 12.70
N ASN A 89 21.71 10.73 11.55
CA ASN A 89 21.66 12.17 11.34
C ASN A 89 20.37 12.84 11.88
N GLY A 90 19.52 12.09 12.59
CA GLY A 90 18.25 12.56 13.14
C GLY A 90 17.14 12.76 12.11
N LYS A 91 17.37 12.50 10.81
CA LYS A 91 16.36 12.66 9.76
C LYS A 91 15.53 11.38 9.62
N TRP A 92 14.23 11.55 9.46
CA TRP A 92 13.32 10.45 9.14
C TRP A 92 13.48 10.02 7.69
N HIS A 93 13.58 8.72 7.47
CA HIS A 93 13.58 8.13 6.14
C HIS A 93 12.83 6.79 6.14
N PRO A 94 12.26 6.38 5.00
CA PRO A 94 11.64 5.06 4.90
C PRO A 94 12.70 3.97 5.04
N VAL A 95 12.26 2.80 5.51
CA VAL A 95 13.10 1.59 5.52
C VAL A 95 13.27 1.10 4.08
N GLU A 96 14.50 1.10 3.57
CA GLU A 96 14.78 0.85 2.15
C GLU A 96 14.32 -0.54 1.68
N ASN A 97 14.45 -1.57 2.52
CA ASN A 97 13.97 -2.91 2.19
C ASN A 97 12.45 -2.96 2.01
N HIS A 98 11.69 -2.17 2.78
CA HIS A 98 10.24 -2.06 2.60
C HIS A 98 9.92 -1.39 1.27
N ILE A 99 10.65 -0.33 0.90
CA ILE A 99 10.48 0.35 -0.39
C ILE A 99 10.76 -0.59 -1.56
N ARG A 100 11.85 -1.36 -1.49
CA ARG A 100 12.21 -2.34 -2.53
C ARG A 100 11.13 -3.41 -2.69
N PHE A 101 10.69 -4.01 -1.59
CA PHE A 101 9.61 -4.98 -1.58
C PHE A 101 8.32 -4.40 -2.20
N ILE A 102 7.88 -3.21 -1.76
CA ILE A 102 6.67 -2.58 -2.30
C ILE A 102 6.80 -2.34 -3.81
N ARG A 103 7.98 -1.95 -4.30
CA ARG A 103 8.21 -1.71 -5.72
C ARG A 103 8.16 -2.98 -6.56
N SER A 104 8.58 -4.13 -6.01
CA SER A 104 8.55 -5.43 -6.70
C SER A 104 7.16 -6.05 -6.77
N LEU A 105 6.21 -5.61 -5.93
CA LEU A 105 4.82 -6.05 -5.98
C LEU A 105 4.15 -5.73 -7.33
N LYS A 106 3.31 -6.67 -7.77
CA LYS A 106 2.47 -6.56 -8.97
C LYS A 106 0.98 -6.52 -8.56
N PRO A 107 0.14 -5.67 -9.16
CA PRO A 107 -1.32 -5.77 -9.01
C PRO A 107 -1.81 -7.19 -9.32
N GLY A 108 -2.77 -7.69 -8.54
CA GLY A 108 -3.27 -9.07 -8.61
C GLY A 108 -2.42 -10.11 -7.87
N GLN A 109 -1.23 -9.75 -7.38
CA GLN A 109 -0.38 -10.68 -6.63
C GLN A 109 -0.98 -11.00 -5.26
N GLU A 110 -1.11 -12.29 -4.94
CA GLU A 110 -1.40 -12.74 -3.57
C GLU A 110 -0.14 -12.67 -2.71
N ILE A 111 -0.29 -12.10 -1.51
CA ILE A 111 0.80 -12.03 -0.53
C ILE A 111 0.29 -12.31 0.88
N THR A 112 1.22 -12.72 1.73
CA THR A 112 1.07 -12.73 3.18
C THR A 112 2.07 -11.72 3.75
N ILE A 113 1.64 -10.78 4.60
CA ILE A 113 2.47 -9.69 5.08
C ILE A 113 2.23 -9.42 6.56
N GLU A 114 3.31 -9.18 7.31
CA GLU A 114 3.23 -8.80 8.72
C GLU A 114 3.15 -7.27 8.83
N VAL A 115 2.13 -6.80 9.55
CA VAL A 115 1.81 -5.38 9.66
C VAL A 115 1.51 -4.99 11.10
N ILE A 116 1.64 -3.69 11.36
CA ILE A 116 1.28 -3.05 12.61
C ILE A 116 0.57 -1.72 12.36
N ASN A 117 -0.41 -1.40 13.19
CA ASN A 117 -0.94 -0.06 13.37
C ASN A 117 -0.39 0.46 14.70
N ASP A 118 0.72 1.19 14.63
CA ASP A 118 1.36 1.82 15.77
C ASP A 118 0.78 3.21 16.03
N GLU A 119 0.54 4.01 14.99
CA GLU A 119 -0.12 5.32 15.10
C GLU A 119 -1.02 5.67 13.90
N GLY A 120 -2.08 6.45 14.16
CA GLY A 120 -3.00 6.93 13.15
C GLY A 120 -3.89 5.84 12.54
N GLY A 121 -4.48 6.12 11.38
CA GLY A 121 -5.42 5.21 10.69
C GLY A 121 -4.76 4.37 9.59
N ARG A 122 -3.48 4.03 9.71
CA ARG A 122 -2.70 3.36 8.64
C ARG A 122 -1.96 2.14 9.17
N LEU A 123 -1.81 1.14 8.31
CA LEU A 123 -0.96 -0.02 8.59
C LEU A 123 0.45 0.23 8.04
N HIS A 124 1.45 -0.24 8.76
CA HIS A 124 2.85 -0.24 8.37
C HIS A 124 3.36 -1.67 8.29
N ILE A 125 4.26 -1.93 7.35
CA ILE A 125 5.01 -3.20 7.33
C ILE A 125 5.79 -3.30 8.64
N LEU A 126 5.56 -4.38 9.39
CA LEU A 126 6.28 -4.66 10.62
C LEU A 126 7.60 -5.35 10.30
N GLU A 127 7.53 -6.46 9.56
CA GLU A 127 8.71 -7.23 9.16
C GLU A 127 8.50 -7.89 7.79
N LEU A 128 9.61 -8.14 7.10
CA LEU A 128 9.67 -8.89 5.85
C LEU A 128 10.37 -10.22 6.07
N THR A 129 9.81 -11.29 5.53
CA THR A 129 10.50 -12.58 5.47
C THR A 129 11.80 -12.48 4.67
N HIS A 130 12.68 -13.48 4.79
CA HIS A 130 13.92 -13.51 4.01
C HIS A 130 13.65 -13.44 2.50
N GLU A 131 12.66 -14.20 2.01
CA GLU A 131 12.23 -14.19 0.61
C GLU A 131 11.71 -12.81 0.17
N GLN A 132 10.88 -12.17 1.00
CA GLN A 132 10.33 -10.84 0.70
C GLN A 132 11.39 -9.75 0.68
N ARG A 133 12.43 -9.84 1.51
CA ARG A 133 13.57 -8.90 1.48
C ARG A 133 14.36 -8.99 0.17
N ASN A 134 14.46 -10.20 -0.38
CA ASN A 134 15.21 -10.48 -1.60
C ASN A 134 14.33 -10.35 -2.87
N ALA A 135 13.01 -10.21 -2.71
CA ALA A 135 12.08 -10.02 -3.81
C ALA A 135 12.36 -8.68 -4.52
N GLY A 136 13.02 -8.77 -5.69
CA GLY A 136 13.47 -7.64 -6.49
C GLY A 136 14.96 -7.69 -6.87
N GLU A 137 15.73 -8.62 -6.30
CA GLU A 137 17.13 -8.85 -6.71
C GLU A 137 17.25 -9.81 -7.90
N GLY A 138 16.28 -10.71 -8.09
CA GLY A 138 16.30 -11.74 -9.14
C GLY A 138 16.11 -11.26 -10.59
N GLU A 139 15.55 -10.06 -10.81
CA GLU A 139 15.36 -9.50 -12.17
C GLU A 139 16.60 -8.76 -12.71
N ARG A 140 17.73 -8.70 -11.96
CA ARG A 140 18.97 -7.99 -12.36
C ARG A 140 20.11 -8.91 -12.83
N ARG A 141 19.81 -10.11 -13.31
CA ARG A 141 20.81 -11.04 -13.87
C ARG A 141 20.54 -11.34 -15.33
#